data_AF-A0A965Z261-F1
#
_entry.id   AF-A0A965Z261-F1
#
_cell.length_a   1.000
_cell.length_b   1.000
_cell.length_c   1.000
_cell.angle_alpha   90.00
_cell.angle_beta   90.00
_cell.angle_gamma   90.00
#
_symmetry.space_group_name_H-M   'P 1'
#
loop_
_entity.id
_entity.type
_entity.pdbx_description
1 polymer ?
#
loop_
_entity_poly.entity_id
_entity_poly.type
_entity_poly.pdbx_seq_one_letter_code
_entity_poly.pdbx_strand_id
1 'polypeptide(L)'
;MKKLTVIVVLFCIALMGFNACARDDQSPRKTENFNSGWRFFQGDLPKASNMLFDDTGWRQLELPHDWAIEGDFSEDHPSGSGGGALPGG
;
A
#
# COMPACT_ATOMS: atom_id res chain seq x y z
N MET A 1 -38.38 -48.01 -6.83
CA MET A 1 -37.24 -47.50 -6.01
C MET A 1 -35.95 -47.36 -6.80
N LYS A 2 -35.46 -48.39 -7.51
CA LYS A 2 -34.20 -48.35 -8.29
C LYS A 2 -34.09 -47.18 -9.30
N LYS A 3 -35.16 -46.87 -10.04
CA LYS A 3 -35.19 -45.76 -11.03
C LYS A 3 -35.06 -44.37 -10.36
N LEU A 4 -35.65 -44.19 -9.18
CA LEU A 4 -35.58 -42.95 -8.41
C LEU A 4 -34.17 -42.73 -7.87
N THR A 5 -33.54 -43.79 -7.37
CA THR A 5 -32.14 -43.76 -6.89
C THR A 5 -31.17 -43.34 -8.01
N VAL A 6 -31.35 -43.84 -9.24
CA VAL A 6 -30.50 -43.48 -10.39
C VAL A 6 -30.63 -42.01 -10.78
N ILE A 7 -31.86 -41.47 -10.78
CA ILE A 7 -32.11 -40.05 -11.12
C ILE A 7 -31.48 -39.13 -10.07
N VAL A 8 -31.59 -39.48 -8.79
CA VAL A 8 -30.98 -38.71 -7.69
C VAL A 8 -29.45 -38.71 -7.81
N VAL A 9 -28.83 -39.85 -8.11
CA VAL A 9 -27.38 -39.95 -8.29
C VAL A 9 -26.90 -39.11 -9.49
N LEU A 10 -27.60 -39.16 -10.62
CA LEU A 10 -27.26 -38.35 -11.80
C LEU A 10 -27.39 -36.84 -11.52
N PHE A 11 -28.40 -36.44 -10.76
CA PHE A 11 -28.58 -35.04 -10.35
C PHE A 11 -27.46 -34.58 -9.39
N CYS A 12 -27.05 -35.41 -8.44
CA CYS A 12 -25.91 -35.12 -7.56
C CYS A 12 -24.60 -34.97 -8.33
N ILE A 13 -24.35 -35.82 -9.33
CA ILE A 13 -23.15 -35.74 -10.19
C ILE A 13 -23.17 -34.44 -11.01
N ALA A 14 -24.33 -34.08 -11.57
CA ALA A 14 -24.48 -32.83 -12.32
C ALA A 14 -24.26 -31.58 -11.46
N LEU A 15 -24.74 -31.59 -10.20
CA LEU A 15 -24.50 -30.50 -9.23
C LEU A 15 -23.02 -30.39 -8.83
N MET A 16 -22.31 -31.51 -8.71
CA MET A 16 -20.88 -31.53 -8.39
C MET A 16 -20.02 -31.01 -9.56
N GLY A 17 -20.41 -31.29 -10.81
CA GLY A 17 -19.67 -30.87 -12.01
C GLY A 17 -19.66 -29.35 -12.27
N PHE A 18 -20.66 -28.61 -11.77
CA PHE A 18 -20.78 -27.17 -12.01
C PHE A 18 -19.75 -26.32 -11.25
N ASN A 19 -19.24 -26.82 -10.11
CA ASN A 19 -18.28 -26.10 -9.27
C ASN A 19 -16.81 -26.31 -9.68
N ALA A 20 -16.52 -27.27 -10.58
CA ALA A 20 -15.15 -27.63 -10.93
C ALA A 20 -14.45 -26.65 -11.89
N CYS A 21 -15.19 -25.73 -12.52
CA CYS A 21 -14.66 -24.80 -13.52
C CYS A 21 -14.43 -23.36 -13.04
N ALA A 22 -14.71 -23.06 -11.77
CA ALA A 22 -14.39 -21.75 -11.20
C ALA A 22 -12.93 -21.72 -10.71
N ARG A 23 -11.98 -21.46 -11.62
CA ARG A 23 -10.63 -21.06 -11.21
C ARG A 23 -10.64 -19.56 -10.95
N ASP A 24 -10.37 -19.18 -9.71
CA ASP A 24 -10.11 -17.80 -9.35
C ASP A 24 -8.69 -17.45 -9.83
N ASP A 25 -8.60 -16.74 -10.96
CA ASP A 25 -7.34 -16.33 -11.58
C ASP A 25 -6.75 -15.09 -10.86
N GLN A 26 -6.79 -15.09 -9.52
CA GLN A 26 -6.11 -14.07 -8.74
C GLN A 26 -4.63 -14.39 -8.76
N SER A 27 -3.86 -13.54 -9.44
CA SER A 27 -2.42 -13.47 -9.23
C SER A 27 -2.13 -13.41 -7.72
N PRO A 28 -1.13 -14.14 -7.19
CA PRO A 28 -0.74 -14.01 -5.79
C PRO A 28 -0.27 -12.59 -5.44
N ARG A 29 0.02 -11.75 -6.44
CA ARG A 29 0.37 -10.34 -6.26
C ARG A 29 -0.89 -9.47 -6.18
N LYS A 30 -1.09 -8.84 -5.02
CA LYS A 30 -2.03 -7.72 -4.84
C LYS A 30 -1.29 -6.40 -4.99
N THR A 31 -1.91 -5.43 -5.66
CA THR A 31 -1.44 -4.03 -5.67
C THR A 31 -2.42 -3.21 -4.86
N GLU A 32 -1.92 -2.45 -3.90
CA GLU A 32 -2.73 -1.58 -3.06
C GLU A 32 -2.10 -0.19 -2.98
N ASN A 33 -2.92 0.82 -2.69
CA ASN A 33 -2.42 2.15 -2.38
C ASN A 33 -1.86 2.13 -0.95
N PHE A 34 -0.59 2.53 -0.81
CA PHE A 34 0.13 2.56 0.46
C PHE A 34 0.61 3.98 0.81
N ASN A 35 -0.10 4.99 0.32
CA ASN A 35 0.26 6.38 0.55
C ASN A 35 -0.21 6.91 1.90
N SER A 36 -1.07 6.18 2.60
CA SER A 36 -1.75 6.70 3.78
C SER A 36 -1.10 6.36 5.11
N GLY A 37 -1.34 7.22 6.09
CA GLY A 37 -0.93 7.02 7.48
C GLY A 37 0.56 7.22 7.75
N TRP A 38 1.27 7.93 6.87
CA TRP A 38 2.68 8.25 7.08
C TRP A 38 2.87 9.31 8.17
N ARG A 39 3.98 9.22 8.90
CA ARG A 39 4.45 10.23 9.84
C ARG A 39 5.78 10.79 9.36
N PHE A 40 5.93 12.11 9.44
CA PHE A 40 7.07 12.84 8.90
C PHE A 40 7.68 13.78 9.94
N PHE A 41 9.01 13.75 10.01
CA PHE A 41 9.85 14.68 10.75
C PHE A 41 11.06 15.03 9.89
N GLN A 42 11.35 16.32 9.74
CA GLN A 42 12.50 16.79 8.99
C GLN A 42 13.71 16.91 9.92
N GLY A 43 14.63 15.96 9.83
CA GLY A 43 15.91 15.98 10.55
C GLY A 43 16.48 14.59 10.81
N ASP A 44 17.73 14.55 11.26
CA ASP A 44 18.45 13.29 11.48
C ASP A 44 18.19 12.71 12.88
N LEU A 45 17.46 11.59 12.91
CA LEU A 45 17.20 10.84 14.13
C LEU A 45 17.53 9.35 13.93
N PRO A 46 18.80 8.91 14.11
CA PRO A 46 19.19 7.52 13.89
C PRO A 46 18.37 6.49 14.68
N LYS A 47 17.84 6.89 15.85
CA LYS A 47 17.00 6.05 16.71
C LYS A 47 15.57 5.85 16.16
N ALA A 48 15.13 6.62 15.17
CA ALA A 48 13.78 6.48 14.56
C ALA A 48 13.60 5.17 13.79
N SER A 49 14.69 4.45 13.49
CA SER A 49 14.66 3.09 12.95
C SER A 49 14.18 2.03 13.96
N ASN A 50 14.15 2.36 15.26
CA ASN A 50 13.70 1.41 16.29
C ASN A 50 12.17 1.24 16.23
N MET A 51 11.71 -0.01 16.28
CA MET A 51 10.28 -0.35 16.23
C MET A 51 9.44 0.25 17.38
N LEU A 52 10.05 0.60 18.50
CA LEU A 52 9.39 1.21 19.67
C LEU A 52 9.69 2.71 19.80
N PHE A 53 10.19 3.35 18.75
CA PHE A 53 10.42 4.79 18.76
C PHE A 53 9.10 5.55 18.90
N ASP A 54 9.07 6.56 19.76
CA ASP A 54 7.90 7.43 19.92
C ASP A 54 7.92 8.53 18.87
N ASP A 55 7.08 8.38 17.86
CA ASP A 55 6.87 9.34 16.77
C ASP A 55 5.56 10.14 16.93
N THR A 56 4.96 10.19 18.12
CA THR A 56 3.67 10.87 18.36
C THR A 56 3.70 12.37 18.06
N GLY A 57 4.88 13.01 18.12
CA GLY A 57 5.07 14.40 17.76
C GLY A 57 5.29 14.66 16.25
N TRP A 58 5.37 13.61 15.43
CA TRP A 58 5.62 13.75 13.99
C TRP A 58 4.34 14.15 13.25
N ARG A 59 4.48 14.90 12.16
CA ARG A 59 3.33 15.33 11.34
C ARG A 59 2.77 14.11 10.60
N GLN A 60 1.46 13.91 10.66
CA GLN A 60 0.78 12.92 9.82
C GLN A 60 0.55 13.50 8.42
N LEU A 61 0.83 12.71 7.37
CA LEU A 61 0.63 13.10 5.98
C LEU A 61 0.39 11.89 5.06
N GLU A 62 0.09 12.19 3.79
CA GLU A 62 -0.14 11.22 2.72
C GLU A 62 0.94 11.38 1.64
N LEU A 63 1.33 10.28 0.98
CA LEU A 63 2.27 10.28 -0.14
C LEU A 63 1.58 10.51 -1.51
N PRO A 64 2.33 10.93 -2.55
CA PRO A 64 3.71 11.41 -2.52
C PRO A 64 3.81 12.78 -1.85
N HIS A 65 4.89 13.00 -1.10
CA HIS A 65 5.17 14.27 -0.43
C HIS A 65 6.60 14.71 -0.75
N ASP A 66 6.75 15.95 -1.22
CA ASP A 66 8.02 16.64 -1.37
C ASP A 66 8.09 17.65 -0.22
N TRP A 67 9.09 17.51 0.64
CA TRP A 67 9.23 18.38 1.81
C TRP A 67 9.90 19.71 1.46
N ALA A 68 10.75 19.76 0.43
CA ALA A 68 11.54 20.94 0.10
C ALA A 68 10.67 22.10 -0.37
N ILE A 69 9.57 21.78 -1.08
CA ILE A 69 8.60 22.77 -1.59
C ILE A 69 7.83 23.51 -0.48
N GLU A 70 7.88 23.01 0.76
CA GLU A 70 7.25 23.65 1.91
C GLU A 70 8.12 24.77 2.52
N GLY A 71 9.39 24.83 2.15
CA GLY A 71 10.33 25.83 2.63
C GLY A 71 10.31 27.12 1.83
N ASP A 72 10.85 28.19 2.44
CA ASP A 72 11.04 29.46 1.75
C ASP A 72 12.18 29.37 0.73
N PHE A 73 12.11 30.23 -0.29
CA PHE A 73 13.22 30.42 -1.21
C PHE A 73 14.34 31.23 -0.53
N SER A 74 15.59 30.82 -0.73
CA SER A 74 16.77 31.56 -0.25
C SER A 74 17.98 31.34 -1.14
N GLU A 75 18.74 32.42 -1.37
CA GLU A 75 20.04 32.36 -2.07
C GLU A 75 21.10 31.58 -1.28
N ASP A 76 20.92 31.47 0.04
CA ASP A 76 21.82 30.74 0.94
C ASP A 76 21.59 29.22 0.93
N HIS A 77 20.50 28.75 0.29
CA HIS A 77 20.25 27.32 0.22
C HIS A 77 21.28 26.61 -0.67
N PRO A 78 21.88 25.48 -0.22
CA PRO A 78 22.94 24.78 -0.96
C PRO A 78 22.54 24.29 -2.36
N SER A 79 21.24 24.12 -2.59
CA SER A 79 20.63 23.75 -3.87
C SER A 79 20.91 24.79 -4.96
N GLY A 80 21.14 26.06 -4.57
CA GLY A 80 21.35 27.19 -5.46
C GLY A 80 20.16 27.45 -6.39
N SER A 81 20.29 28.42 -7.28
CA SER A 81 19.23 28.76 -8.24
C SER A 81 18.89 27.62 -9.20
N GLY A 82 19.87 26.78 -9.57
CA GLY A 82 19.64 25.60 -10.41
C GLY A 82 18.77 24.52 -9.75
N GLY A 83 18.83 24.41 -8.42
CA GLY A 83 17.96 23.54 -7.62
C GLY A 83 16.68 24.22 -7.15
N GLY A 84 16.35 25.41 -7.68
CA GLY A 84 15.15 26.15 -7.34
C GLY A 84 15.27 26.98 -6.06
N ALA A 85 16.48 27.17 -5.50
CA ALA A 85 16.75 27.95 -4.29
C ALA A 85 15.88 27.53 -3.09
N LEU A 86 15.47 26.25 -3.03
CA LEU A 86 14.69 25.67 -1.95
C LEU A 86 15.62 24.93 -0.96
N PRO A 87 15.21 24.75 0.30
CA PRO A 87 16.01 23.99 1.26
C PRO A 87 16.28 22.56 0.79
N GLY A 88 17.45 22.06 1.18
CA GLY A 88 17.88 20.66 0.99
C GLY A 88 18.18 19.98 2.34
N GLY A 89 18.63 18.74 2.27
CA GLY A 89 19.15 17.97 3.40
C GLY A 89 20.65 17.73 3.24
#